data_AF-M6KMA1-F1
#
_entry.id   AF-M6KMA1-F1
#
_cell.length_a   1.000
_cell.length_b   1.000
_cell.length_c   1.000
_cell.angle_alpha   90.00
_cell.angle_beta   90.00
_cell.angle_gamma   90.00
#
_symmetry.space_group_name_H-M   'P 1'
#
loop_
_entity.id
_entity.type
_entity.pdbx_description
1 polymer ?
#
loop_
_entity_poly.entity_id
_entity_poly.type
_entity_poly.pdbx_seq_one_letter_code
_entity_poly.pdbx_strand_id
1 'polypeptide(L)'
;MKLSISEYKMFVNTLVGSRGRCDSCGNTATEVGQKKLHVHHLIHVARLGLSDPAILDEGNILVLCNHCHSLFHPLKREYNWFIAGVSRGVNIVKTH
;
A
#
# COMPACT_ATOMS: atom_id res chain seq x y z
N MET A 1 21.08 0.76 1.21
CA MET A 1 20.66 0.52 2.61
C MET A 1 19.53 -0.51 2.57
N LYS A 2 19.61 -1.61 3.32
CA LYS A 2 18.53 -2.62 3.34
C LYS A 2 17.61 -2.33 4.52
N LEU A 3 16.34 -2.02 4.24
CA LEU A 3 15.37 -1.82 5.31
C LEU A 3 14.99 -3.16 5.94
N SER A 4 14.86 -3.16 7.26
CA SER A 4 14.11 -4.17 8.00
C SER A 4 12.61 -4.04 7.71
N ILE A 5 11.86 -5.11 7.99
CA ILE A 5 10.39 -5.11 7.84
C ILE A 5 9.75 -4.06 8.78
N SER A 6 10.32 -3.85 9.98
CA SER A 6 9.82 -2.85 10.93
C SER A 6 10.03 -1.42 10.42
N GLU A 7 11.20 -1.12 9.85
CA GLU A 7 11.48 0.20 9.26
C GLU A 7 10.56 0.46 8.07
N TYR A 8 10.36 -0.52 7.20
CA TYR A 8 9.42 -0.41 6.08
C TYR A 8 7.98 -0.16 6.56
N LYS A 9 7.51 -0.89 7.58
CA LYS A 9 6.18 -0.66 8.17
C LYS A 9 6.04 0.72 8.79
N MET A 10 7.09 1.19 9.47
CA MET A 10 7.12 2.54 10.06
C MET A 10 7.03 3.61 8.99
N PHE A 11 7.82 3.49 7.92
CA PHE A 11 7.76 4.37 6.76
C PHE A 11 6.34 4.44 6.16
N VAL A 12 5.74 3.27 5.87
CA VAL A 12 4.37 3.20 5.32
C VAL A 12 3.35 3.87 6.24
N ASN A 13 3.42 3.63 7.55
CA ASN A 13 2.50 4.24 8.51
C ASN A 13 2.67 5.76 8.58
N THR A 14 3.91 6.26 8.59
CA THR A 14 4.21 7.70 8.57
C THR A 14 3.72 8.35 7.29
N LEU A 15 3.93 7.72 6.14
CA LEU A 15 3.48 8.24 4.84
C LEU A 15 1.95 8.29 4.74
N VAL A 16 1.27 7.22 5.16
CA VAL A 16 -0.21 7.19 5.19
C VAL A 16 -0.77 8.24 6.15
N GLY A 17 -0.16 8.39 7.33
CA GLY A 17 -0.57 9.37 8.33
C GLY A 17 -0.37 10.82 7.88
N SER A 18 0.72 11.10 7.16
CA SER A 18 1.02 12.45 6.65
C SER A 18 0.17 12.86 5.44
N ARG A 19 -0.10 11.96 4.49
CA ARG A 19 -0.94 12.27 3.32
C ARG A 19 -2.43 12.34 3.66
N GLY A 20 -2.94 11.40 4.48
CA GLY A 20 -4.30 11.42 5.01
C GLY A 20 -5.46 11.25 4.00
N ARG A 21 -5.20 11.34 2.69
CA ARG A 21 -6.19 11.25 1.61
C ARG A 21 -5.73 10.30 0.51
N CYS A 22 -6.68 9.74 -0.23
CA CYS A 22 -6.42 8.89 -1.38
C CYS A 22 -5.89 9.74 -2.55
N ASP A 23 -4.72 9.40 -3.08
CA ASP A 23 -4.08 10.09 -4.20
C ASP A 23 -4.88 9.99 -5.51
N SER A 24 -5.82 9.03 -5.59
CA SER A 24 -6.65 8.82 -6.79
C SER A 24 -8.03 9.48 -6.72
N CYS A 25 -8.72 9.44 -5.57
CA CYS A 25 -10.09 9.93 -5.45
C CYS A 25 -10.27 11.10 -4.47
N GLY A 26 -9.21 11.51 -3.76
CA GLY A 26 -9.24 12.62 -2.81
C GLY A 26 -9.93 12.31 -1.46
N ASN A 27 -10.62 11.19 -1.32
CA ASN A 27 -11.30 10.83 -0.07
C ASN A 27 -10.33 10.33 1.00
N THR A 28 -10.61 10.66 2.25
CA THR A 28 -10.00 10.11 3.46
C THR A 28 -10.45 8.66 3.71
N ALA A 29 -9.78 7.96 4.62
CA ALA A 29 -10.17 6.60 5.01
C ALA A 29 -11.60 6.55 5.58
N THR A 30 -11.98 7.54 6.39
CA THR A 30 -13.31 7.60 7.03
C THR A 30 -14.42 7.87 6.03
N GLU A 31 -14.21 8.76 5.05
CA GLU A 31 -15.20 9.08 4.00
C GLU A 31 -15.56 7.87 3.12
N VAL A 32 -14.63 6.93 2.93
CA VAL A 32 -14.90 5.67 2.20
C VAL A 32 -15.16 4.48 3.13
N GLY A 33 -15.38 4.72 4.43
CA GLY A 33 -15.77 3.67 5.39
C GLY A 33 -14.68 2.64 5.71
N GLN A 34 -13.39 2.98 5.58
CA GLN A 34 -12.27 2.10 5.93
C GLN A 34 -11.43 2.64 7.10
N LYS A 35 -10.71 1.76 7.81
CA LYS A 35 -9.92 2.14 8.99
C LYS A 35 -8.68 2.97 8.66
N LYS A 36 -8.05 2.72 7.51
CA LYS A 36 -6.81 3.38 7.06
C LYS A 36 -6.67 3.26 5.55
N LEU A 37 -5.92 4.16 4.93
CA LEU A 37 -5.47 4.03 3.53
C LEU A 37 -4.28 3.06 3.43
N HIS A 38 -3.91 2.69 2.21
CA HIS A 38 -2.84 1.74 1.93
C HIS A 38 -1.85 2.30 0.92
N VAL A 39 -0.58 1.94 1.08
CA VAL A 39 0.45 2.20 0.07
C VAL A 39 0.31 1.19 -1.07
N HIS A 40 0.36 1.70 -2.29
CA HIS A 40 0.54 0.96 -3.54
C HIS A 40 1.86 1.40 -4.17
N HIS A 41 2.76 0.45 -4.37
CA HIS A 41 3.98 0.68 -5.15
C HIS A 41 3.72 0.42 -6.63
N LEU A 42 4.02 1.39 -7.49
CA LEU A 42 3.88 1.26 -8.95
C LEU A 42 4.81 0.16 -9.49
N ILE A 43 6.04 0.13 -9.00
CA ILE A 43 6.99 -0.95 -9.18
C ILE A 43 6.95 -1.83 -7.92
N HIS A 44 6.45 -3.05 -8.07
CA HIS A 44 6.17 -3.95 -6.97
C HIS A 44 7.37 -4.19 -6.03
N VAL A 45 7.13 -4.07 -4.72
CA VAL A 45 8.11 -4.39 -3.67
C VAL A 45 8.66 -5.82 -3.79
N ALA A 46 7.83 -6.79 -4.21
CA ALA A 46 8.25 -8.18 -4.39
C ALA A 46 9.30 -8.35 -5.53
N ARG A 47 9.35 -7.41 -6.48
CA ARG A 47 10.32 -7.41 -7.58
C ARG A 47 11.61 -6.68 -7.18
N LEU A 48 11.49 -5.58 -6.46
CA LEU A 48 12.61 -4.72 -6.09
C LEU A 48 13.36 -5.23 -4.84
N GLY A 49 12.63 -5.75 -3.86
CA GLY A 49 13.14 -6.05 -2.53
C GLY A 49 13.38 -4.79 -1.69
N LEU A 50 13.47 -4.95 -0.37
CA LEU A 50 13.60 -3.85 0.61
C LEU A 50 14.97 -3.13 0.60
N SER A 51 15.89 -3.54 -0.27
CA SER A 51 17.19 -2.90 -0.45
C SER A 51 17.22 -1.86 -1.56
N ASP A 52 16.19 -1.85 -2.41
CA ASP A 52 16.13 -0.94 -3.55
C ASP A 52 15.66 0.47 -3.09
N PRO A 53 16.34 1.55 -3.49
CA PRO A 53 15.94 2.91 -3.11
C PRO A 53 14.55 3.30 -3.61
N ALA A 54 14.05 2.70 -4.70
CA ALA A 54 12.71 2.96 -5.22
C ALA A 54 11.59 2.50 -4.26
N ILE A 55 11.90 1.72 -3.21
CA ILE A 55 10.93 1.36 -2.17
C ILE A 55 10.48 2.56 -1.34
N LEU A 56 11.36 3.56 -1.19
CA LEU A 56 11.12 4.78 -0.41
C LEU A 56 10.83 6.00 -1.29
N ASP A 57 10.99 5.86 -2.61
CA ASP A 57 10.75 6.95 -3.56
C ASP A 57 9.26 7.27 -3.64
N GLU A 58 8.90 8.51 -3.33
CA GLU A 58 7.53 9.00 -3.43
C GLU A 58 6.96 8.91 -4.85
N GLY A 59 7.82 9.02 -5.89
CA GLY A 59 7.43 8.82 -7.28
C GLY A 59 7.00 7.39 -7.61
N ASN A 60 7.34 6.43 -6.76
CA ASN A 60 6.93 5.03 -6.87
C ASN A 60 5.73 4.68 -5.97
N ILE A 61 5.18 5.64 -5.23
CA ILE A 61 4.19 5.36 -4.16
C ILE A 61 2.91 6.18 -4.32
N LEU A 62 1.80 5.45 -4.31
CA LEU A 62 0.45 6.01 -4.13
C LEU A 62 -0.12 5.60 -2.77
N VAL A 63 -0.79 6.51 -2.08
CA VAL A 63 -1.63 6.24 -0.92
C VAL A 63 -3.07 6.16 -1.39
N LEU A 64 -3.69 4.98 -1.29
CA LEU A 64 -4.98 4.68 -1.91
C LEU A 64 -6.00 4.10 -0.93
N CYS A 65 -7.28 4.38 -1.19
CA CYS A 65 -8.37 3.62 -0.60
C CYS A 65 -8.47 2.20 -1.21
N ASN A 66 -9.21 1.30 -0.58
CA ASN A 66 -9.31 -0.10 -1.05
C ASN A 66 -9.87 -0.18 -2.47
N HIS A 67 -10.86 0.67 -2.79
CA HIS A 67 -11.46 0.70 -4.12
C HIS A 67 -10.44 1.11 -5.18
N CYS A 68 -9.82 2.30 -5.05
CA CYS A 68 -8.80 2.76 -5.99
C CYS A 68 -7.63 1.79 -6.09
N HIS A 69 -7.14 1.26 -4.96
CA HIS A 69 -6.06 0.27 -4.96
C HIS A 69 -6.43 -1.00 -5.74
N SER A 70 -7.69 -1.44 -5.68
CA SER A 70 -8.15 -2.62 -6.45
C SER A 70 -8.07 -2.41 -7.97
N LEU A 71 -8.24 -1.17 -8.45
CA LEU A 71 -8.20 -0.85 -9.88
C LEU A 71 -6.80 -1.02 -10.47
N PHE A 72 -5.75 -0.84 -9.65
CA PHE A 72 -4.36 -1.10 -10.04
C PHE A 72 -4.00 -2.60 -10.11
N HIS A 73 -4.90 -3.49 -9.65
CA HIS A 73 -4.71 -4.95 -9.72
C HIS A 73 -5.85 -5.60 -10.52
N PRO A 74 -6.01 -5.29 -11.82
CA PRO A 74 -7.18 -5.69 -12.61
C PRO A 74 -7.36 -7.21 -12.73
N LEU A 75 -6.27 -7.99 -12.65
CA LEU A 75 -6.29 -9.46 -12.70
C LEU A 75 -6.51 -10.12 -11.33
N LYS A 76 -6.61 -9.34 -10.25
CA LYS A 76 -6.80 -9.84 -8.87
C LYS A 76 -7.98 -9.17 -8.18
N ARG A 77 -9.03 -8.79 -8.93
CA ARG A 77 -10.20 -8.07 -8.41
C ARG A 77 -10.92 -8.93 -7.35
N GLU A 78 -10.73 -8.59 -6.09
CA GLU A 78 -11.58 -9.05 -4.99
C GLU A 78 -12.71 -8.01 -4.83
N TYR A 79 -13.93 -8.36 -5.24
CA TYR A 79 -15.08 -7.45 -5.20
C TYR A 79 -15.62 -7.19 -3.79
N ASN A 80 -15.20 -7.98 -2.79
CA ASN A 80 -15.48 -7.66 -1.39
C ASN A 80 -14.43 -6.68 -0.86
N TRP A 81 -14.79 -5.40 -0.90
CA TRP A 81 -13.90 -4.26 -0.62
C TRP A 81 -13.40 -4.20 0.83
N PHE A 82 -14.08 -4.87 1.77
CA PHE A 82 -13.64 -5.02 3.16
C PHE A 82 -12.51 -6.03 3.31
N ILE A 83 -12.42 -7.03 2.42
CA ILE A 83 -11.44 -8.12 2.48
C ILE A 83 -10.14 -7.75 1.74
N ALA A 84 -10.23 -6.92 0.69
CA ALA A 84 -9.08 -6.55 -0.13
C ALA A 84 -7.92 -5.89 0.65
N GLY A 85 -8.22 -5.18 1.74
CA GLY A 85 -7.21 -4.59 2.63
C GLY A 85 -6.49 -5.61 3.53
N VAL A 86 -7.11 -6.78 3.78
CA VAL A 86 -6.60 -7.85 4.65
C VAL A 86 -5.80 -8.86 3.83
N SER A 87 -6.28 -9.28 2.66
CA SER A 87 -5.63 -10.28 1.81
C SER A 87 -4.28 -9.81 1.24
N ARG A 88 -4.11 -8.50 1.05
CA ARG A 88 -2.97 -7.91 0.32
C ARG A 88 -1.83 -7.41 1.21
N GLY A 89 -1.95 -7.55 2.53
CA GLY A 89 -0.91 -7.19 3.51
C GLY A 89 -0.11 -8.36 4.10
N VAL A 90 -0.42 -9.62 3.73
CA VAL A 90 -0.01 -10.80 4.53
C VAL A 90 1.10 -11.65 3.88
N ASN A 91 1.43 -11.46 2.60
CA ASN A 91 2.43 -12.33 1.94
C ASN A 91 3.90 -11.88 2.06
N ILE A 92 4.23 -10.95 2.96
CA ILE A 92 5.64 -10.60 3.26
C ILE A 92 6.32 -11.70 4.12
N VAL A 93 5.56 -12.67 4.67
CA VAL A 93 6.07 -13.64 5.66
C VAL A 93 6.20 -15.08 5.14
N LYS A 94 5.83 -15.38 3.88
CA LYS A 94 5.81 -16.78 3.36
C LYS A 94 6.88 -17.10 2.31
N THR A 95 8.05 -16.48 2.39
CA THR A 95 9.19 -16.88 1.56
C THR A 95 10.49 -16.79 2.37
N HIS A 96 10.56 -17.66 3.38
CA HIS A 96 11.79 -18.27 3.87
C HIS A 96 11.51 -19.76 4.02
#